data_AF-A0A2G6BWZ4-F1
#
_entry.id   AF-A0A2G6BWZ4-F1
#
_cell.length_a   1.000
_cell.length_b   1.000
_cell.length_c   1.000
_cell.angle_alpha   90.00
_cell.angle_beta   90.00
_cell.angle_gamma   90.00
#
_symmetry.space_group_name_H-M   'P 1'
#
loop_
_entity.id
_entity.type
_entity.pdbx_description
1 polymer ?
#
loop_
_entity_poly.entity_id
_entity_poly.type
_entity_poly.pdbx_seq_one_letter_code
_entity_poly.pdbx_strand_id
1 'polypeptide(L)'
;MENQKNIIIFFGSVLLFSILFFGTLFLFDPINVFGNRKNPDYFLTGNMRFLAFGIINSQDFDSVILGSSLLVNTSSRETVQYLEGKFINISATGSDFFERAIILKYV
;
A
#
# COMPACT_ATOMS: atom_id res chain seq x y z
N MET A 1 -19.64 -43.83 1.05
CA MET A 1 -18.63 -43.28 1.99
C MET A 1 -17.49 -42.57 1.26
N GLU A 2 -16.95 -43.12 0.18
CA GLU A 2 -15.83 -42.51 -0.56
C GLU A 2 -16.13 -41.10 -1.12
N ASN A 3 -17.32 -40.90 -1.69
CA ASN A 3 -17.73 -39.57 -2.18
C ASN A 3 -17.86 -38.52 -1.06
N GLN A 4 -18.32 -38.91 0.13
CA GLN A 4 -18.42 -38.00 1.28
C GLN A 4 -17.05 -37.58 1.79
N LYS A 5 -16.09 -38.51 1.84
CA LYS A 5 -14.68 -38.22 2.18
C LYS A 5 -14.05 -37.24 1.17
N ASN A 6 -14.28 -37.44 -0.12
CA ASN A 6 -13.75 -36.57 -1.17
C ASN A 6 -14.33 -35.14 -1.09
N ILE A 7 -15.62 -35.01 -0.77
CA ILE A 7 -16.27 -33.71 -0.55
C ILE A 7 -15.63 -32.99 0.65
N ILE A 8 -15.45 -33.68 1.77
CA ILE A 8 -14.81 -33.10 2.96
C ILE A 8 -13.38 -32.65 2.66
N ILE A 9 -12.60 -33.47 1.94
CA ILE A 9 -11.23 -33.14 1.55
C ILE A 9 -11.22 -31.90 0.64
N PHE A 10 -12.14 -31.80 -0.32
CA PHE A 10 -12.23 -30.65 -1.22
C PHE A 10 -12.52 -29.36 -0.46
N PHE A 11 -13.55 -29.33 0.40
CA PHE A 11 -13.85 -28.12 1.17
C PHE A 11 -12.76 -27.80 2.20
N GLY A 12 -12.18 -28.82 2.83
CA GLY A 12 -11.06 -28.67 3.76
C GLY A 12 -9.82 -28.07 3.09
N SER A 13 -9.49 -28.50 1.87
CA SER A 13 -8.34 -27.97 1.13
C SER A 13 -8.58 -26.54 0.66
N VAL A 14 -9.78 -26.20 0.20
CA VAL A 14 -10.16 -24.82 -0.17
C VAL A 14 -10.09 -23.89 1.04
N LEU A 15 -10.58 -24.34 2.19
CA LEU A 15 -10.54 -23.57 3.43
C LEU A 15 -9.11 -23.37 3.92
N LEU A 16 -8.28 -24.42 3.91
CA LEU A 16 -6.87 -24.32 4.25
C LEU A 16 -6.12 -23.35 3.32
N PHE A 17 -6.33 -23.46 2.01
CA PHE A 17 -5.73 -22.54 1.03
C PHE A 17 -6.16 -21.09 1.30
N SER A 18 -7.44 -20.87 1.60
CA SER A 18 -7.96 -19.54 1.92
C SER A 18 -7.31 -18.96 3.18
N ILE A 19 -7.20 -19.75 4.25
CA ILE A 19 -6.53 -19.32 5.49
C ILE A 19 -5.06 -18.97 5.23
N LEU A 20 -4.34 -19.79 4.47
CA LEU A 20 -2.94 -19.52 4.12
C LEU A 20 -2.80 -18.26 3.25
N PHE A 21 -3.68 -18.07 2.28
CA PHE A 21 -3.67 -16.91 1.40
C PHE A 21 -3.95 -15.61 2.18
N PHE A 22 -5.04 -15.56 2.93
CA PHE A 22 -5.36 -14.36 3.72
C PHE A 22 -4.39 -14.14 4.88
N GLY A 23 -3.88 -15.21 5.48
CA GLY A 23 -2.85 -15.14 6.51
C GLY A 23 -1.56 -14.50 6.00
N THR A 24 -1.12 -14.84 4.79
CA THR A 24 0.06 -14.19 4.18
C THR A 24 -0.23 -12.74 3.82
N LEU A 25 -1.41 -12.41 3.28
CA LEU A 25 -1.78 -11.01 3.02
C LEU A 25 -1.78 -10.15 4.30
N PHE A 26 -2.25 -10.69 5.41
CA PHE A 26 -2.27 -10.00 6.70
C PHE A 26 -0.86 -9.82 7.29
N LEU A 27 -0.01 -10.85 7.23
CA LEU A 27 1.35 -10.81 7.76
C LEU A 27 2.29 -9.94 6.91
N PHE A 28 2.19 -10.03 5.59
CA PHE A 28 3.06 -9.27 4.70
C PHE A 28 2.56 -7.86 4.45
N ASP A 29 1.24 -7.67 4.36
CA ASP A 29 0.57 -6.39 4.09
C ASP A 29 1.26 -5.56 2.99
N PRO A 30 1.23 -6.06 1.73
CA PRO A 30 2.11 -5.58 0.67
C PRO A 30 1.85 -4.14 0.22
N ILE A 31 0.68 -3.60 0.53
CA ILE A 31 0.26 -2.22 0.23
C ILE A 31 -0.08 -1.44 1.51
N ASN A 32 0.27 -1.98 2.67
CA ASN A 32 0.08 -1.37 3.99
C ASN A 32 -1.37 -1.01 4.37
N VAL A 33 -2.34 -1.83 3.99
CA VAL A 33 -3.76 -1.61 4.35
C VAL A 33 -3.98 -1.62 5.85
N PHE A 34 -3.26 -2.47 6.58
CA PHE A 34 -3.38 -2.61 8.03
C PHE A 34 -2.42 -1.71 8.79
N GLY A 35 -1.57 -0.95 8.10
CA GLY A 35 -0.61 -0.02 8.70
C GLY A 35 0.48 -0.69 9.53
N ASN A 36 0.71 -1.99 9.30
CA ASN A 36 1.67 -2.77 10.07
C ASN A 36 3.13 -2.38 9.75
N ARG A 37 3.38 -1.74 8.60
CA ARG A 37 4.73 -1.38 8.15
C ARG A 37 4.94 0.12 8.17
N LYS A 38 5.98 0.54 8.88
CA LYS A 38 6.44 1.94 8.86
C LYS A 38 7.48 2.20 7.77
N ASN A 39 8.18 1.17 7.28
CA ASN A 39 9.21 1.32 6.25
C ASN A 39 8.65 1.01 4.84
N PRO A 40 8.71 1.96 3.87
CA PRO A 40 8.25 1.76 2.51
C PRO A 40 9.05 0.74 1.68
N ASP A 41 10.25 0.36 2.09
CA ASP A 41 11.08 -0.63 1.38
C ASP A 41 10.44 -2.03 1.24
N TYR A 42 9.38 -2.29 2.00
CA TYR A 42 8.68 -3.56 2.02
C TYR A 42 7.45 -3.63 1.11
N PHE A 43 7.16 -2.57 0.36
CA PHE A 43 6.01 -2.54 -0.54
C PHE A 43 6.28 -3.33 -1.82
N LEU A 44 5.29 -4.12 -2.28
CA LEU A 44 5.42 -4.98 -3.47
C LEU A 44 5.38 -4.21 -4.81
N THR A 45 5.09 -2.92 -4.79
CA THR A 45 4.96 -2.10 -6.00
C THR A 45 5.48 -0.69 -5.76
N GLY A 46 6.11 -0.07 -6.75
CA GLY A 46 6.43 1.37 -6.72
C GLY A 46 5.26 2.26 -7.16
N ASN A 47 4.09 1.69 -7.45
CA ASN A 47 2.97 2.45 -7.98
C ASN A 47 2.14 3.09 -6.85
N MET A 48 2.26 4.41 -6.73
CA MET A 48 1.55 5.20 -5.72
C MET A 48 0.02 5.15 -5.84
N ARG A 49 -0.56 4.76 -6.99
CA ARG A 49 -2.03 4.57 -7.09
C ARG A 49 -2.56 3.51 -6.13
N PHE A 50 -1.76 2.48 -5.85
CA PHE A 50 -2.13 1.43 -4.90
C PHE A 50 -1.59 1.71 -3.50
N LEU A 51 -0.38 2.28 -3.39
CA LEU A 51 0.27 2.51 -2.10
C LEU A 51 -0.20 3.76 -1.36
N ALA A 52 -0.68 4.79 -2.05
CA ALA A 52 -1.03 6.06 -1.41
C ALA A 52 -2.05 5.85 -0.28
N PHE A 53 -3.04 4.98 -0.47
CA PHE A 53 -4.01 4.64 0.58
C PHE A 53 -3.35 4.10 1.85
N GLY A 54 -2.45 3.12 1.71
CA GLY A 54 -1.75 2.54 2.85
C GLY A 54 -0.85 3.57 3.52
N ILE A 55 -0.08 4.34 2.75
CA ILE A 55 0.82 5.38 3.26
C ILE A 55 0.04 6.44 4.05
N ILE A 56 -1.04 6.97 3.48
CA ILE A 56 -1.88 8.02 4.09
C ILE A 56 -2.47 7.56 5.43
N ASN A 57 -2.92 6.30 5.53
CA ASN A 57 -3.58 5.81 6.75
C ASN A 57 -2.64 5.27 7.83
N SER A 58 -1.35 5.09 7.52
CA SER A 58 -0.40 4.40 8.42
C SER A 58 0.79 5.24 8.85
N GLN A 59 1.16 6.26 8.06
CA GLN A 59 2.31 7.10 8.32
C GLN A 59 1.88 8.35 9.10
N ASP A 60 2.74 8.78 10.01
CA ASP A 60 2.60 10.06 10.70
C ASP A 60 3.30 11.13 9.86
N PHE A 61 2.51 11.97 9.19
CA PHE A 61 2.99 13.04 8.31
C PHE A 61 2.12 14.29 8.47
N ASP A 62 2.69 15.44 8.20
CA ASP A 62 1.99 16.74 8.18
C ASP A 62 2.09 17.44 6.82
N SER A 63 2.93 16.90 5.93
CA SER A 63 3.28 17.51 4.66
C SER A 63 3.38 16.45 3.57
N VAL A 64 3.01 16.81 2.33
CA VAL A 64 2.95 15.86 1.21
C VAL A 64 3.65 16.41 -0.03
N ILE A 65 4.48 15.58 -0.65
CA ILE A 65 5.01 15.79 -2.00
C ILE A 65 4.06 15.13 -2.98
N LEU A 66 3.41 15.96 -3.81
CA LEU A 66 2.43 15.52 -4.80
C LEU A 66 2.79 16.04 -6.19
N GLY A 67 2.98 15.14 -7.14
CA GLY A 67 3.27 15.46 -8.53
C GLY A 67 3.09 14.27 -9.46
N SER A 68 3.49 14.47 -10.72
CA SER A 68 3.54 13.41 -11.72
C SER A 68 4.87 12.64 -11.65
N SER A 69 5.32 12.07 -12.77
CA SER A 69 6.61 11.40 -12.92
C SER A 69 7.81 12.27 -12.52
N LEU A 70 7.69 13.61 -12.59
CA LEU A 70 8.78 14.52 -12.23
C LEU A 70 9.12 14.51 -10.73
N LEU A 71 8.16 14.19 -9.86
CA LEU A 71 8.34 14.23 -8.41
C LEU A 71 8.35 12.84 -7.75
N VAL A 72 8.13 11.77 -8.51
CA VAL A 72 8.08 10.38 -7.99
C VAL A 72 9.35 9.97 -7.24
N ASN A 73 10.52 10.44 -7.68
CA ASN A 73 11.81 10.10 -7.05
C ASN A 73 12.30 11.15 -6.06
N THR A 74 11.50 12.16 -5.74
CA THR A 74 11.88 13.14 -4.72
C THR A 74 11.93 12.47 -3.35
N SER A 75 13.08 12.54 -2.70
CA SER A 75 13.30 11.93 -1.39
C SER A 75 12.63 12.75 -0.29
N SER A 76 11.60 12.19 0.35
CA SER A 76 10.96 12.85 1.50
C SER A 76 11.96 13.14 2.62
N ARG A 77 12.94 12.26 2.84
CA ARG A 77 13.99 12.43 3.85
C ARG A 77 14.90 13.62 3.54
N GLU A 78 15.21 13.82 2.27
CA GLU A 78 16.00 14.96 1.82
C GLU A 78 15.18 16.26 1.89
N THR A 79 13.89 16.21 1.55
CA THR A 79 12.99 17.37 1.65
C THR A 79 12.94 17.94 3.06
N VAL A 80 12.93 17.09 4.09
CA VAL A 80 12.95 17.51 5.51
C VAL A 80 14.21 18.32 5.87
N GLN A 81 15.31 18.20 5.11
CA GLN A 81 16.53 18.99 5.33
C GLN A 81 16.37 20.45 4.87
N TYR A 82 15.42 20.73 3.97
CA TYR A 82 15.19 22.05 3.38
C TYR A 82 13.85 22.67 3.78
N LEU A 83 12.85 21.83 4.06
CA LEU A 83 11.50 22.22 4.46
C LEU A 83 11.20 21.55 5.80
N GLU A 84 10.91 22.33 6.83
CA GLU A 84 10.47 21.79 8.13
C GLU A 84 9.17 20.98 7.95
N GLY A 85 9.05 19.86 8.66
CA GLY A 85 7.86 19.00 8.63
C GLY A 85 8.18 17.51 8.53
N LYS A 86 7.13 16.70 8.43
CA LYS A 86 7.16 15.26 8.16
C LYS A 86 6.57 15.01 6.79
N PHE A 87 7.43 14.83 5.80
CA PHE A 87 7.02 14.64 4.42
C PHE A 87 6.78 13.17 4.06
N ILE A 88 5.71 12.91 3.32
CA ILE A 88 5.54 11.69 2.52
C ILE A 88 5.47 12.05 1.04
N ASN A 89 5.97 11.17 0.17
CA ASN A 89 5.87 11.34 -1.27
C ASN A 89 4.84 10.35 -1.82
N ILE A 90 3.74 10.89 -2.35
CA ILE A 90 2.66 10.12 -2.98
C ILE A 90 2.47 10.51 -4.44
N SER A 91 3.50 11.12 -5.04
CA SER A 91 3.52 11.47 -6.46
C SER A 91 3.31 10.23 -7.32
N ALA A 92 2.52 10.34 -8.38
CA ALA A 92 2.13 9.21 -9.22
C ALA A 92 2.65 9.37 -10.65
N THR A 93 3.39 8.38 -11.15
CA THR A 93 3.93 8.40 -12.51
C THR A 93 2.81 8.55 -13.54
N GLY A 94 2.95 9.54 -14.43
CA GLY A 94 1.98 9.81 -15.48
C GLY A 94 0.64 10.32 -14.98
N SER A 95 0.52 10.76 -13.72
CA SER A 95 -0.74 11.29 -13.20
C SER A 95 -1.07 12.66 -13.78
N ASP A 96 -2.31 12.83 -14.22
CA ASP A 96 -2.82 14.13 -14.63
C ASP A 96 -3.28 14.98 -13.41
N PHE A 97 -3.90 16.13 -13.67
CA PHE A 97 -4.47 16.96 -12.60
C PHE A 97 -5.72 16.34 -11.97
N PHE A 98 -6.50 15.56 -12.72
CA PHE A 98 -7.74 14.94 -12.23
C PHE A 98 -7.43 13.84 -11.21
N GLU A 99 -6.49 12.94 -11.52
CA GLU A 99 -6.04 11.89 -10.60
C GLU A 99 -5.44 12.49 -9.32
N ARG A 100 -4.61 13.54 -9.44
CA ARG A 100 -4.04 14.23 -8.27
C ARG A 100 -5.09 14.93 -7.42
N ALA A 101 -6.12 15.50 -8.04
CA ALA A 101 -7.25 16.08 -7.32
C ALA A 101 -8.06 15.04 -6.53
N ILE A 102 -8.12 13.79 -7.00
CA ILE A 102 -8.72 12.70 -6.23
C ILE A 102 -7.86 12.36 -5.01
N ILE A 103 -6.54 12.24 -5.17
CA ILE A 103 -5.62 11.94 -4.06
C ILE A 103 -5.73 12.99 -2.95
N LEU A 104 -5.78 14.27 -3.32
CA LEU A 104 -5.92 15.39 -2.37
C LEU A 104 -7.20 15.37 -1.54
N LYS A 105 -8.21 14.57 -1.89
CA LYS A 105 -9.41 14.43 -1.06
C LYS A 105 -9.18 13.53 0.17
N TYR A 106 -8.06 12.81 0.19
CA TYR A 106 -7.73 11.83 1.24
C TYR A 106 -6.56 12.27 2.12
N VAL A 107 -5.98 13.45 1.86
CA VAL A 107 -4.84 14.04 2.57
C VAL A 107 -5.33 15.30 3.26
#